data_AF-A0A1F6GLV1-F1
#
_entry.id   AF-A0A1F6GLV1-F1
#
_cell.length_a   1.000
_cell.length_b   1.000
_cell.length_c   1.000
_cell.angle_alpha   90.00
_cell.angle_beta   90.00
_cell.angle_gamma   90.00
#
_symmetry.space_group_name_H-M   'P 1'
#
loop_
_entity.id
_entity.type
_entity.pdbx_description
1 polymer ?
#
loop_
_entity_poly.entity_id
_entity_poly.type
_entity_poly.pdbx_seq_one_letter_code
_entity_poly.pdbx_strand_id
1 'polypeptide(L)'
;MGLQKVGFTLGLVLLLFGCKGQVQDSCAKRLNQREFASVAADSKCTTWEQASGELGLAGFVLSNLVADGATDNLRSALGIGPEVTEFKTWAGRTHYQNAQRLTGSTVGAAYEGQSRSLADIELHFFANLGNILAQSYILLDSSADGAISNEEILTATSLNSSSSSTFGQNVMTDSGKLQFTNSTGTTYLLDLAHGYCETDPNLDGVWGGSTASIEGCLITAADLAQASGGSLSLSGPCAMVIQIDSVQSLFTKRLSQDDPVLDLSSALVQGFDRMDEDLSALDISTDAQIRQTLADLTQTLDNGATCGSTQGPPAVQPN
;
A
#
# COMPACT_ATOMS: atom_id res chain seq x y z
N MET A 1 -30.14 -30.59 -15.88
CA MET A 1 -29.01 -31.54 -15.89
C MET A 1 -27.74 -30.72 -15.88
N GLY A 2 -26.90 -30.90 -14.85
CA GLY A 2 -25.75 -30.03 -14.60
C GLY A 2 -25.43 -29.82 -13.12
N LEU A 3 -26.02 -30.62 -12.22
CA LEU A 3 -25.85 -30.56 -10.77
C LEU A 3 -24.55 -31.27 -10.32
N GLN A 4 -23.46 -31.09 -11.08
CA GLN A 4 -22.26 -31.95 -10.97
C GLN A 4 -20.92 -31.19 -11.08
N LYS A 5 -20.94 -29.87 -10.95
CA LYS A 5 -19.72 -29.03 -10.83
C LYS A 5 -19.64 -28.22 -9.53
N VAL A 6 -20.41 -28.61 -8.52
CA VAL A 6 -20.13 -28.26 -7.11
C VAL A 6 -19.18 -29.32 -6.52
N GLY A 7 -18.15 -29.66 -7.29
CA GLY A 7 -16.93 -30.34 -6.82
C GLY A 7 -15.84 -29.31 -6.55
N PHE A 8 -16.26 -28.10 -6.17
CA PHE A 8 -15.44 -26.96 -5.81
C PHE A 8 -14.91 -27.21 -4.40
N THR A 9 -13.71 -27.79 -4.33
CA THR A 9 -12.64 -27.40 -3.38
C THR A 9 -12.99 -27.26 -1.89
N LEU A 10 -14.03 -27.93 -1.40
CA LEU A 10 -14.09 -28.45 -0.03
C LEU A 10 -13.08 -29.61 0.18
N GLY A 11 -12.28 -29.93 -0.85
CA GLY A 11 -11.05 -30.72 -0.73
C GLY A 11 -9.94 -30.00 0.06
N LEU A 12 -10.00 -28.67 0.21
CA LEU A 12 -9.02 -27.89 0.98
C LEU A 12 -9.15 -28.10 2.51
N VAL A 13 -10.35 -28.45 2.99
CA VAL A 13 -10.56 -28.81 4.40
C VAL A 13 -10.05 -30.23 4.71
N LEU A 14 -10.02 -31.12 3.71
CA LEU A 14 -9.57 -32.51 3.86
C LEU A 14 -8.04 -32.70 3.76
N LEU A 15 -7.30 -31.74 3.19
CA LEU A 15 -5.82 -31.76 3.25
C LEU A 15 -5.27 -31.15 4.55
N LEU A 16 -6.11 -30.44 5.31
CA LEU A 16 -5.81 -30.03 6.69
C LEU A 16 -6.09 -31.13 7.73
N PHE A 17 -6.76 -32.23 7.33
CA PHE A 17 -7.05 -33.36 8.21
C PHE A 17 -6.85 -34.71 7.50
N GLY A 18 -5.61 -35.20 7.56
CA GLY A 18 -5.34 -36.65 7.59
C GLY A 18 -5.13 -37.35 6.26
N CYS A 19 -3.86 -37.59 5.92
CA CYS A 19 -3.47 -38.78 5.16
C CYS A 19 -2.34 -39.50 5.93
N LYS A 20 -2.70 -40.60 6.58
CA LYS A 20 -1.75 -41.62 7.05
C LYS A 20 -1.15 -42.30 5.82
N GLY A 21 0.02 -41.85 5.40
CA GLY A 21 0.88 -42.54 4.43
C GLY A 21 2.33 -42.35 4.85
N GLN A 22 3.03 -43.45 5.13
CA GLN A 22 4.41 -43.46 5.60
C GLN A 22 5.36 -42.85 4.56
N VAL A 23 5.87 -41.64 4.82
CA VAL A 23 7.06 -41.07 4.17
C VAL A 23 7.78 -40.20 5.22
N GLN A 24 9.12 -40.14 5.19
CA GLN A 24 9.98 -39.34 6.08
C GLN A 24 9.50 -37.89 6.27
N ASP A 25 9.87 -37.23 7.38
CA ASP A 25 9.50 -35.84 7.76
C ASP A 25 9.34 -34.87 6.57
N SER A 26 8.13 -34.82 6.01
CA SER A 26 7.80 -33.94 4.89
C SER A 26 7.53 -32.52 5.38
N CYS A 27 7.76 -31.54 4.50
CA CYS A 27 7.46 -30.14 4.79
C CYS A 27 5.99 -29.94 5.20
N ALA A 28 5.04 -30.59 4.52
CA ALA A 28 3.64 -30.66 4.94
C ALA A 28 3.42 -31.20 6.37
N LYS A 29 4.14 -32.25 6.80
CA LYS A 29 4.03 -32.77 8.17
C LYS A 29 4.52 -31.74 9.19
N ARG A 30 5.64 -31.07 8.89
CA ARG A 30 6.22 -30.01 9.73
C ARG A 30 5.31 -28.78 9.81
N LEU A 31 4.66 -28.39 8.72
CA LEU A 31 3.60 -27.36 8.71
C LEU A 31 2.45 -27.74 9.65
N ASN A 32 1.96 -28.97 9.55
CA ASN A 32 0.89 -29.46 10.44
C ASN A 32 1.29 -29.47 11.92
N GLN A 33 2.59 -29.65 12.20
CA GLN A 33 3.18 -29.57 13.54
C GLN A 33 3.51 -28.13 13.98
N ARG A 34 3.16 -27.12 13.17
CA ARG A 34 3.46 -25.70 13.38
C ARG A 34 4.96 -25.38 13.44
N GLU A 35 5.80 -26.19 12.80
CA GLU A 35 7.24 -25.95 12.67
C GLU A 35 7.55 -24.95 11.55
N PHE A 36 6.88 -23.79 11.56
CA PHE A 36 6.86 -22.84 10.45
C PHE A 36 8.24 -22.31 10.06
N ALA A 37 9.05 -21.92 11.05
CA ALA A 37 10.41 -21.42 10.83
C ALA A 37 11.29 -22.41 10.06
N SER A 38 11.11 -23.69 10.37
CA SER A 38 11.93 -24.73 9.80
C SER A 38 11.50 -25.01 8.35
N VAL A 39 10.21 -24.91 8.03
CA VAL A 39 9.68 -25.07 6.66
C VAL A 39 10.00 -23.85 5.78
N ALA A 40 9.81 -22.63 6.30
CA ALA A 40 10.08 -21.39 5.55
C ALA A 40 11.55 -21.28 5.11
N ALA A 41 12.49 -21.79 5.91
CA ALA A 41 13.91 -21.75 5.62
C ALA A 41 14.42 -22.92 4.74
N ASP A 42 13.60 -23.93 4.47
CA ASP A 42 14.04 -25.16 3.80
C ASP A 42 13.76 -25.10 2.29
N SER A 43 14.83 -24.88 1.51
CA SER A 43 14.77 -24.78 0.05
C SER A 43 14.32 -26.07 -0.66
N LYS A 44 14.20 -27.20 0.05
CA LYS A 44 13.64 -28.45 -0.49
C LYS A 44 12.12 -28.48 -0.42
N CYS A 45 11.50 -27.62 0.39
CA CYS A 45 10.06 -27.44 0.41
C CYS A 45 9.61 -26.69 -0.85
N THR A 46 8.38 -26.95 -1.29
CA THR A 46 7.77 -26.22 -2.41
C THR A 46 7.57 -24.74 -2.06
N THR A 47 7.39 -23.88 -3.08
CA THR A 47 7.04 -22.46 -2.90
C THR A 47 5.82 -22.31 -2.00
N TRP A 48 4.77 -23.12 -2.26
CA TRP A 48 3.57 -23.17 -1.45
C TRP A 48 3.85 -23.52 0.02
N GLU A 49 4.68 -24.53 0.28
CA GLU A 49 5.01 -24.93 1.66
C GLU A 49 5.84 -23.86 2.37
N GLN A 50 6.84 -23.28 1.70
CA GLN A 50 7.67 -22.21 2.27
C GLN A 50 6.81 -20.98 2.61
N ALA A 51 5.96 -20.54 1.68
CA ALA A 51 5.08 -19.40 1.89
C ALA A 51 4.01 -19.69 2.96
N SER A 52 3.54 -20.95 3.09
CA SER A 52 2.66 -21.35 4.19
C SER A 52 3.37 -21.27 5.54
N GLY A 53 4.66 -21.61 5.57
CA GLY A 53 5.54 -21.39 6.72
C GLY A 53 5.65 -19.90 7.06
N GLU A 54 5.87 -19.05 6.07
CA GLU A 54 5.92 -17.60 6.27
C GLU A 54 4.59 -17.06 6.84
N LEU A 55 3.42 -17.45 6.31
CA LEU A 55 2.14 -17.06 6.88
C LEU A 55 1.95 -17.54 8.33
N GLY A 56 2.40 -18.76 8.64
CA GLY A 56 2.40 -19.27 10.02
C GLY A 56 3.28 -18.45 10.96
N LEU A 57 4.45 -17.98 10.50
CA LEU A 57 5.33 -17.06 11.25
C LEU A 57 4.72 -15.67 11.41
N ALA A 58 3.95 -15.21 10.42
CA ALA A 58 3.16 -13.98 10.52
C ALA A 58 2.00 -14.10 11.53
N GLY A 59 1.68 -15.32 11.98
CA GLY A 59 0.55 -15.60 12.86
C GLY A 59 -0.76 -15.91 12.13
N PHE A 60 -0.75 -15.86 10.79
CA PHE A 60 -1.92 -16.14 9.95
C PHE A 60 -2.16 -17.64 9.84
N VAL A 61 -2.97 -18.16 10.77
CA VAL A 61 -3.38 -19.56 10.79
C VAL A 61 -4.89 -19.61 10.74
N LEU A 62 -5.46 -20.14 9.65
CA LEU A 62 -6.91 -20.13 9.44
C LEU A 62 -7.70 -20.78 10.59
N SER A 63 -7.16 -21.81 11.24
CA SER A 63 -7.80 -22.44 12.39
C SER A 63 -7.88 -21.53 13.62
N ASN A 64 -7.00 -20.55 13.75
CA ASN A 64 -7.11 -19.53 14.80
C ASN A 64 -8.21 -18.51 14.47
N LEU A 65 -8.43 -18.20 13.18
CA LEU A 65 -9.45 -17.24 12.74
C LEU A 65 -10.88 -17.78 12.83
N VAL A 66 -11.04 -19.10 12.73
CA VAL A 66 -12.36 -19.77 12.84
C VAL A 66 -12.59 -20.42 14.20
N ALA A 67 -11.65 -20.27 15.15
CA ALA A 67 -11.82 -20.77 16.51
C ALA A 67 -12.89 -19.98 17.26
N ASP A 68 -13.55 -20.64 18.21
CA ASP A 68 -14.49 -19.97 19.12
C ASP A 68 -13.77 -18.84 19.88
N GLY A 69 -14.36 -17.64 19.87
CA GLY A 69 -13.79 -16.44 20.48
C GLY A 69 -12.78 -15.68 19.61
N ALA A 70 -12.49 -16.13 18.37
CA ALA A 70 -11.62 -15.40 17.44
C ALA A 70 -12.13 -13.98 17.12
N THR A 71 -13.45 -13.80 17.09
CA THR A 71 -14.10 -12.49 16.90
C THR A 71 -13.91 -11.55 18.09
N ASP A 72 -13.77 -12.10 19.30
CA ASP A 72 -13.64 -11.33 20.53
C ASP A 72 -12.23 -10.77 20.71
N ASN A 73 -11.24 -11.38 20.04
CA ASN A 73 -9.86 -10.92 20.00
C ASN A 73 -9.21 -11.27 18.66
N LEU A 74 -9.63 -10.59 17.59
CA LEU A 74 -9.10 -10.85 16.25
C LEU A 74 -7.60 -10.52 16.17
N ARG A 75 -7.13 -9.57 16.97
CA ARG A 75 -5.71 -9.24 17.13
C ARG A 75 -4.90 -10.50 17.45
N SER A 76 -5.30 -11.23 18.49
CA SER A 76 -4.65 -12.48 18.89
C SER A 76 -4.84 -13.58 17.84
N ALA A 77 -6.00 -13.66 17.21
CA ALA A 77 -6.27 -14.65 16.15
C ALA A 77 -5.38 -14.44 14.90
N LEU A 78 -5.00 -13.19 14.61
CA LEU A 78 -4.03 -12.80 13.58
C LEU A 78 -2.56 -12.95 14.03
N GLY A 79 -2.32 -13.39 15.27
CA GLY A 79 -0.99 -13.52 15.86
C GLY A 79 -0.28 -12.19 16.13
N ILE A 80 -1.04 -11.11 16.26
CA ILE A 80 -0.53 -9.78 16.58
C ILE A 80 -0.36 -9.70 18.11
N GLY A 81 0.85 -9.40 18.56
CA GLY A 81 1.18 -9.33 19.99
C GLY A 81 0.54 -8.12 20.71
N PRO A 82 0.41 -8.17 22.05
CA PRO A 82 -0.20 -7.11 22.86
C PRO A 82 0.61 -5.80 22.92
N GLU A 83 1.84 -5.78 22.39
CA GLU A 83 2.70 -4.58 22.37
C GLU A 83 2.83 -3.95 20.96
N VAL A 84 2.19 -4.55 19.95
CA VAL A 84 2.37 -4.17 18.54
C VAL A 84 1.47 -2.98 18.14
N THR A 85 1.94 -1.75 18.30
CA THR A 85 1.13 -0.57 17.93
C THR A 85 1.45 0.00 16.56
N GLU A 86 2.47 -0.54 15.88
CA GLU A 86 2.93 -0.05 14.57
C GLU A 86 3.16 -1.20 13.58
N PHE A 87 2.51 -1.12 12.42
CA PHE A 87 2.59 -2.17 11.41
C PHE A 87 3.97 -2.24 10.75
N LYS A 88 4.65 -1.10 10.56
CA LYS A 88 5.94 -1.00 9.86
C LYS A 88 7.07 -1.76 10.57
N THR A 89 7.07 -1.74 11.89
CA THR A 89 8.11 -2.33 12.76
C THR A 89 7.76 -3.74 13.23
N TRP A 90 6.51 -4.17 13.01
CA TRP A 90 6.07 -5.51 13.36
C TRP A 90 6.71 -6.58 12.45
N ALA A 91 7.34 -7.58 13.07
CA ALA A 91 8.03 -8.67 12.35
C ALA A 91 7.11 -9.47 11.42
N GLY A 92 5.81 -9.61 11.75
CA GLY A 92 4.84 -10.33 10.92
C GLY A 92 4.65 -9.72 9.53
N ARG A 93 4.89 -8.41 9.37
CA ARG A 93 4.85 -7.73 8.07
C ARG A 93 5.85 -8.33 7.08
N THR A 94 7.09 -8.59 7.51
CA THR A 94 8.12 -9.18 6.65
C THR A 94 7.73 -10.58 6.19
N HIS A 95 7.07 -11.35 7.07
CA HIS A 95 6.60 -12.69 6.76
C HIS A 95 5.47 -12.67 5.72
N TYR A 96 4.50 -11.75 5.81
CA TYR A 96 3.51 -11.54 4.76
C TYR A 96 4.16 -11.18 3.41
N GLN A 97 5.13 -10.27 3.43
CA GLN A 97 5.86 -9.86 2.22
C GLN A 97 6.65 -11.03 1.60
N ASN A 98 7.27 -11.87 2.42
CA ASN A 98 7.97 -13.07 1.94
C ASN A 98 6.99 -14.07 1.33
N ALA A 99 5.84 -14.32 1.97
CA ALA A 99 4.81 -15.20 1.43
C ALA A 99 4.29 -14.69 0.07
N GLN A 100 3.97 -13.39 -0.01
CA GLN A 100 3.57 -12.72 -1.26
C GLN A 100 4.65 -12.86 -2.34
N ARG A 101 5.92 -12.61 -2.01
CA ARG A 101 7.05 -12.74 -2.96
C ARG A 101 7.23 -14.17 -3.47
N LEU A 102 7.11 -15.16 -2.59
CA LEU A 102 7.23 -16.58 -2.93
C LEU A 102 6.08 -17.09 -3.81
N THR A 103 4.92 -16.43 -3.76
CA THR A 103 3.69 -16.84 -4.46
C THR A 103 3.33 -15.94 -5.65
N GLY A 104 4.22 -15.00 -5.99
CA GLY A 104 4.15 -14.25 -7.24
C GLY A 104 3.56 -12.84 -7.16
N SER A 105 3.73 -12.15 -6.04
CA SER A 105 3.56 -10.70 -5.99
C SER A 105 4.52 -10.03 -6.98
N THR A 106 3.99 -9.12 -7.79
CA THR A 106 4.69 -8.38 -8.85
C THR A 106 5.75 -7.40 -8.33
N VAL A 107 5.92 -7.27 -7.01
CA VAL A 107 6.98 -6.45 -6.39
C VAL A 107 8.15 -7.34 -5.96
N GLY A 108 9.18 -7.36 -6.80
CA GLY A 108 10.42 -8.13 -6.60
C GLY A 108 10.65 -9.13 -7.74
N ALA A 109 11.87 -9.17 -8.26
CA ALA A 109 12.30 -9.81 -9.50
C ALA A 109 12.07 -11.35 -9.64
N ALA A 110 11.27 -11.98 -8.78
CA ALA A 110 11.04 -13.43 -8.78
C ALA A 110 10.00 -13.91 -9.80
N TYR A 111 9.09 -13.03 -10.26
CA TYR A 111 7.94 -13.43 -11.09
C TYR A 111 7.69 -12.53 -12.32
N GLU A 112 8.72 -11.89 -12.87
CA GLU A 112 8.61 -11.29 -14.22
C GLU A 112 8.40 -12.41 -15.27
N GLY A 113 7.14 -12.73 -15.57
CA GLY A 113 6.73 -13.57 -16.71
C GLY A 113 6.55 -15.06 -16.44
N GLN A 114 6.42 -15.53 -15.19
CA GLN A 114 6.14 -16.95 -14.90
C GLN A 114 4.65 -17.22 -14.59
N SER A 115 4.15 -18.36 -15.07
CA SER A 115 2.80 -18.84 -14.71
C SER A 115 2.79 -19.35 -13.28
N ARG A 116 1.93 -18.77 -12.43
CA ARG A 116 1.70 -19.24 -11.05
C ARG A 116 0.93 -20.56 -11.06
N SER A 117 1.21 -21.44 -10.10
CA SER A 117 0.35 -22.61 -9.88
C SER A 117 -0.94 -22.18 -9.17
N LEU A 118 -2.03 -22.95 -9.29
CA LEU A 118 -3.27 -22.66 -8.56
C LEU A 118 -3.04 -22.59 -7.04
N ALA A 119 -2.19 -23.47 -6.51
CA ALA A 119 -1.84 -23.47 -5.10
C ALA A 119 -1.11 -22.19 -4.68
N ASP A 120 -0.17 -21.70 -5.51
CA ASP A 120 0.51 -20.42 -5.23
C ASP A 120 -0.47 -19.25 -5.31
N ILE A 121 -1.42 -19.25 -6.25
CA ILE A 121 -2.46 -18.21 -6.37
C ILE A 121 -3.34 -18.18 -5.12
N GLU A 122 -3.83 -19.33 -4.65
CA GLU A 122 -4.63 -19.42 -3.42
C GLU A 122 -3.85 -18.87 -2.21
N LEU A 123 -2.56 -19.20 -2.11
CA LEU A 123 -1.74 -18.75 -1.00
C LEU A 123 -1.39 -17.27 -1.08
N HIS A 124 -1.20 -16.73 -2.29
CA HIS A 124 -1.04 -15.30 -2.52
C HIS A 124 -2.27 -14.53 -2.07
N PHE A 125 -3.48 -15.03 -2.38
CA PHE A 125 -4.74 -14.44 -1.91
C PHE A 125 -4.79 -14.34 -0.38
N PHE A 126 -4.46 -15.43 0.32
CA PHE A 126 -4.44 -15.43 1.78
C PHE A 126 -3.34 -14.55 2.39
N ALA A 127 -2.19 -14.44 1.72
CA ALA A 127 -1.13 -13.54 2.14
C ALA A 127 -1.58 -12.07 2.05
N ASN A 128 -2.28 -11.68 0.98
CA ASN A 128 -2.86 -10.34 0.85
C ASN A 128 -3.95 -10.09 1.90
N LEU A 129 -4.87 -11.06 2.10
CA LEU A 129 -5.92 -10.93 3.10
C LEU A 129 -5.35 -10.75 4.52
N GLY A 130 -4.43 -11.62 4.92
CA GLY A 130 -3.80 -11.53 6.25
C GLY A 130 -3.04 -10.23 6.46
N ASN A 131 -2.33 -9.76 5.43
CA ASN A 131 -1.61 -8.49 5.46
C ASN A 131 -2.56 -7.30 5.65
N ILE A 132 -3.65 -7.24 4.88
CA ILE A 132 -4.68 -6.20 4.99
C ILE A 132 -5.33 -6.21 6.37
N LEU A 133 -5.71 -7.40 6.86
CA LEU A 133 -6.33 -7.55 8.18
C LEU A 133 -5.39 -7.07 9.28
N ALA A 134 -4.13 -7.51 9.26
CA ALA A 134 -3.15 -7.13 10.27
C ALA A 134 -2.82 -5.64 10.25
N GLN A 135 -2.62 -5.05 9.06
CA GLN A 135 -2.38 -3.62 8.91
C GLN A 135 -3.58 -2.80 9.44
N SER A 136 -4.80 -3.21 9.10
CA SER A 136 -6.02 -2.53 9.54
C SER A 136 -6.21 -2.63 11.05
N TYR A 137 -6.03 -3.82 11.64
CA TYR A 137 -6.17 -4.01 13.07
C TYR A 137 -5.11 -3.29 13.88
N ILE A 138 -3.84 -3.29 13.45
CA ILE A 138 -2.78 -2.55 14.16
C ILE A 138 -3.02 -1.04 14.11
N LEU A 139 -3.60 -0.51 13.01
CA LEU A 139 -3.96 0.91 12.94
C LEU A 139 -5.13 1.25 13.87
N LEU A 140 -6.19 0.42 13.83
CA LEU A 140 -7.43 0.66 14.56
C LEU A 140 -7.26 0.40 16.05
N ASP A 141 -6.84 -0.80 16.45
CA ASP A 141 -6.59 -1.19 17.84
C ASP A 141 -5.19 -0.72 18.27
N SER A 142 -5.12 0.56 18.62
CA SER A 142 -3.88 1.22 19.04
C SER A 142 -3.62 1.18 20.53
N SER A 143 -4.64 0.86 21.35
CA SER A 143 -4.42 0.48 22.74
C SER A 143 -3.82 -0.94 22.86
N ALA A 144 -3.90 -1.73 21.79
CA ALA A 144 -3.45 -3.11 21.73
C ALA A 144 -4.16 -4.04 22.73
N ASP A 145 -5.41 -3.71 23.07
CA ASP A 145 -6.24 -4.48 24.00
C ASP A 145 -7.10 -5.55 23.33
N GLY A 146 -7.11 -5.58 21.99
CA GLY A 146 -7.84 -6.56 21.17
C GLY A 146 -9.28 -6.15 20.83
N ALA A 147 -9.75 -5.01 21.33
CA ALA A 147 -11.01 -4.39 20.93
C ALA A 147 -10.75 -3.13 20.10
N ILE A 148 -11.76 -2.71 19.32
CA ILE A 148 -11.72 -1.44 18.59
C ILE A 148 -12.80 -0.54 19.19
N SER A 149 -12.37 0.51 19.88
CA SER A 149 -13.26 1.51 20.48
C SER A 149 -13.65 2.61 19.50
N ASN A 150 -14.71 3.37 19.82
CA ASN A 150 -15.10 4.54 19.03
C ASN A 150 -14.01 5.62 19.07
N GLU A 151 -13.36 5.80 20.22
CA GLU A 151 -12.26 6.72 20.41
C GLU A 151 -11.09 6.40 19.47
N GLU A 152 -10.79 5.13 19.28
CA GLU A 152 -9.74 4.68 18.36
C GLU A 152 -10.09 4.87 16.90
N ILE A 153 -11.34 4.58 16.51
CA ILE A 153 -11.85 4.86 15.16
C ILE A 153 -11.74 6.35 14.87
N LEU A 154 -12.19 7.19 15.81
CA LEU A 154 -12.10 8.65 15.69
C LEU A 154 -10.64 9.11 15.58
N THR A 155 -9.74 8.52 16.36
CA THR A 155 -8.32 8.86 16.32
C THR A 155 -7.65 8.43 15.01
N ALA A 156 -8.04 7.29 14.44
CA ALA A 156 -7.55 6.80 13.15
C ALA A 156 -8.07 7.63 11.97
N THR A 157 -9.28 8.19 12.09
CA THR A 157 -9.96 8.94 11.02
C THR A 157 -9.92 10.46 11.20
N SER A 158 -9.40 10.97 12.32
CA SER A 158 -9.42 12.40 12.60
C SER A 158 -8.55 13.19 11.63
N LEU A 159 -9.13 14.26 11.10
CA LEU A 159 -8.46 15.19 10.22
C LEU A 159 -7.58 16.14 11.02
N ASN A 160 -6.42 16.46 10.46
CA ASN A 160 -5.51 17.41 11.08
C ASN A 160 -6.07 18.83 10.93
N SER A 161 -6.18 19.54 12.05
CA SER A 161 -6.61 20.94 12.05
C SER A 161 -5.44 21.86 11.74
N SER A 162 -5.70 22.98 11.06
CA SER A 162 -4.70 23.96 10.61
C SER A 162 -3.92 24.68 11.73
N SER A 163 -4.11 24.32 13.01
CA SER A 163 -3.55 24.99 14.20
C SER A 163 -2.61 24.12 15.06
N SER A 164 -2.22 22.91 14.63
CA SER A 164 -1.35 22.02 15.44
C SER A 164 0.14 22.40 15.39
N SER A 165 0.78 22.57 16.56
CA SER A 165 2.15 23.13 16.70
C SER A 165 3.29 22.12 16.86
N THR A 166 3.01 20.82 17.04
CA THR A 166 4.03 19.76 17.21
C THR A 166 4.30 19.00 15.90
N PHE A 167 4.32 19.75 14.80
CA PHE A 167 4.07 19.21 13.48
C PHE A 167 5.30 18.50 12.90
N GLY A 168 5.16 17.18 12.68
CA GLY A 168 5.90 16.48 11.65
C GLY A 168 5.47 17.06 10.31
N GLN A 169 6.08 18.17 9.92
CA GLN A 169 6.01 18.67 8.56
C GLN A 169 6.18 17.45 7.64
N ASN A 170 5.32 17.31 6.63
CA ASN A 170 5.88 16.84 5.38
C ASN A 170 6.85 17.95 5.01
N VAL A 171 8.06 17.86 5.56
CA VAL A 171 9.17 18.64 5.08
C VAL A 171 9.25 18.12 3.66
N MET A 172 8.69 18.88 2.70
CA MET A 172 9.42 18.95 1.44
C MET A 172 10.79 19.35 1.94
N THR A 173 11.73 18.41 1.97
CA THR A 173 13.16 18.64 2.32
C THR A 173 13.75 19.81 1.55
N ASP A 174 12.98 20.28 0.59
CA ASP A 174 13.17 21.28 -0.40
C ASP A 174 12.25 22.46 -0.06
N SER A 175 12.67 23.28 0.90
CA SER A 175 12.14 24.63 0.99
C SER A 175 12.25 25.32 -0.39
N GLY A 176 11.13 25.80 -0.92
CA GLY A 176 11.10 26.73 -2.05
C GLY A 176 10.85 26.12 -3.42
N LYS A 177 9.76 25.35 -3.59
CA LYS A 177 9.29 25.01 -4.93
C LYS A 177 8.40 26.14 -5.47
N LEU A 178 8.72 26.62 -6.66
CA LEU A 178 8.03 27.73 -7.32
C LEU A 178 7.49 27.27 -8.66
N GLN A 179 6.23 27.61 -8.93
CA GLN A 179 5.66 27.47 -10.26
C GLN A 179 5.47 28.85 -10.88
N PHE A 180 5.98 29.04 -12.09
CA PHE A 180 5.88 30.31 -12.81
C PHE A 180 5.67 30.09 -14.31
N THR A 181 5.01 31.04 -14.97
CA THR A 181 4.80 31.02 -16.42
C THR A 181 5.58 32.16 -17.05
N ASN A 182 6.37 31.85 -18.08
CA ASN A 182 7.14 32.86 -18.81
C ASN A 182 6.27 33.61 -19.84
N SER A 183 6.81 34.64 -20.49
CA SER A 183 6.09 35.40 -21.54
C SER A 183 5.70 34.59 -22.77
N THR A 184 6.29 33.40 -22.98
CA THR A 184 5.91 32.52 -24.09
C THR A 184 4.77 31.57 -23.73
N GLY A 185 4.24 31.64 -22.50
CA GLY A 185 3.16 30.79 -22.00
C GLY A 185 3.63 29.42 -21.48
N THR A 186 4.95 29.21 -21.38
CA THR A 186 5.51 27.97 -20.85
C THR A 186 5.56 28.05 -19.33
N THR A 187 4.93 27.09 -18.66
CA THR A 187 4.98 26.95 -17.20
C THR A 187 6.17 26.09 -16.78
N TYR A 188 6.85 26.52 -15.73
CA TYR A 188 8.00 25.85 -15.16
C TYR A 188 7.80 25.59 -13.67
N LEU A 189 8.38 24.50 -13.21
CA LEU A 189 8.50 24.11 -11.82
C LEU A 189 9.98 24.16 -11.42
N LEU A 190 10.31 25.00 -10.45
CA LEU A 190 11.65 25.21 -9.93
C LEU A 190 11.77 24.59 -8.55
N ASP A 191 12.79 23.75 -8.35
CA ASP A 191 13.22 23.25 -7.06
C ASP A 191 14.52 23.96 -6.66
N LEU A 192 14.40 24.91 -5.74
CA LEU A 192 15.53 25.71 -5.26
C LEU A 192 16.54 24.90 -4.44
N ALA A 193 16.10 23.81 -3.79
CA ALA A 193 16.96 23.03 -2.91
C ALA A 193 17.84 22.05 -3.69
N HIS A 194 17.28 21.44 -4.73
CA HIS A 194 18.01 20.52 -5.60
C HIS A 194 18.68 21.21 -6.78
N GLY A 195 18.40 22.50 -6.97
CA GLY A 195 18.92 23.24 -8.10
C GLY A 195 18.43 22.63 -9.42
N TYR A 196 17.11 22.50 -9.52
CA TYR A 196 16.46 21.80 -10.62
C TYR A 196 15.31 22.62 -11.19
N CYS A 197 15.06 22.48 -12.50
CA CYS A 197 13.90 23.09 -13.11
C CYS A 197 13.38 22.30 -14.31
N GLU A 198 12.06 22.11 -14.40
CA GLU A 198 11.39 21.48 -15.55
C GLU A 198 10.20 22.26 -16.06
N THR A 199 9.80 22.00 -17.30
CA THR A 199 8.52 22.47 -17.82
C THR A 199 7.37 21.66 -17.21
N ASP A 200 6.37 22.34 -16.67
CA ASP A 200 5.14 21.76 -16.14
C ASP A 200 3.94 22.29 -16.94
N PRO A 201 3.76 21.84 -18.20
CA PRO A 201 2.72 22.36 -19.08
C PRO A 201 1.30 22.04 -18.59
N ASN A 202 1.15 21.05 -17.72
CA ASN A 202 -0.14 20.54 -17.25
C ASN A 202 -0.52 21.04 -15.86
N LEU A 203 0.38 21.75 -15.17
CA LEU A 203 0.22 22.12 -13.76
C LEU A 203 0.09 20.90 -12.84
N ASP A 204 0.75 19.80 -13.20
CA ASP A 204 0.65 18.53 -12.49
C ASP A 204 1.52 18.54 -11.21
N GLY A 205 2.41 19.52 -11.04
CA GLY A 205 3.28 19.66 -9.88
C GLY A 205 4.51 18.73 -9.92
N VAL A 206 5.11 18.48 -8.76
CA VAL A 206 6.38 17.73 -8.65
C VAL A 206 6.12 16.24 -8.69
N TRP A 207 6.56 15.56 -9.74
CA TRP A 207 6.61 14.10 -9.80
C TRP A 207 8.08 13.67 -9.84
N GLY A 208 8.48 12.76 -8.95
CA GLY A 208 9.89 12.42 -8.74
C GLY A 208 10.60 11.94 -10.02
N GLY A 209 11.88 12.29 -10.15
CA GLY A 209 12.80 11.63 -11.10
C GLY A 209 13.20 12.40 -12.36
N SER A 210 13.17 13.73 -12.37
CA SER A 210 13.58 14.53 -13.54
C SER A 210 15.06 14.97 -13.47
N THR A 211 15.73 15.03 -14.63
CA THR A 211 17.20 15.22 -14.76
C THR A 211 17.61 16.57 -15.38
N ALA A 212 16.71 17.54 -15.45
CA ALA A 212 16.97 18.82 -16.13
C ALA A 212 17.74 19.83 -15.25
N SER A 213 18.72 20.53 -15.82
CA SER A 213 19.50 21.56 -15.13
C SER A 213 18.78 22.92 -15.12
N ILE A 214 19.01 23.73 -14.07
CA ILE A 214 18.44 25.10 -13.91
C ILE A 214 18.66 26.00 -15.14
N GLU A 215 19.72 25.78 -15.91
CA GLU A 215 20.04 26.59 -17.10
C GLU A 215 18.90 26.64 -18.13
N GLY A 216 17.98 25.65 -18.12
CA GLY A 216 16.81 25.63 -19.00
C GLY A 216 15.71 26.65 -18.68
N CYS A 217 15.75 27.30 -17.51
CA CYS A 217 14.59 28.04 -16.96
C CYS A 217 14.70 29.57 -16.95
N LEU A 218 15.66 30.17 -17.66
CA LEU A 218 15.82 31.64 -17.80
C LEU A 218 15.97 32.41 -16.47
N ILE A 219 16.29 31.72 -15.37
CA ILE A 219 16.63 32.36 -14.09
C ILE A 219 18.16 32.51 -14.08
N THR A 220 18.66 33.73 -13.90
CA THR A 220 20.12 33.91 -13.78
C THR A 220 20.60 33.29 -12.47
N ALA A 221 21.86 32.84 -12.41
CA ALA A 221 22.44 32.33 -11.16
C ALA A 221 22.36 33.35 -9.99
N ALA A 222 22.22 34.65 -10.29
CA ALA A 222 22.05 35.72 -9.31
C ALA A 222 20.63 35.78 -8.70
N ASP A 223 19.59 35.49 -9.50
CA ASP A 223 18.20 35.43 -9.02
C ASP A 223 17.97 34.19 -8.15
N LEU A 224 18.65 33.09 -8.48
CA LEU A 224 18.66 31.85 -7.69
C LEU A 224 19.29 32.07 -6.30
N ALA A 225 20.37 32.86 -6.23
CA ALA A 225 21.04 33.20 -4.96
C ALA A 225 20.16 34.07 -4.04
N GLN A 226 19.20 34.83 -4.59
CA GLN A 226 18.24 35.62 -3.80
C GLN A 226 17.03 34.80 -3.31
N ALA A 227 16.71 33.68 -3.98
CA ALA A 227 15.58 32.82 -3.65
C ALA A 227 15.83 31.93 -2.42
N SER A 228 17.10 31.67 -2.08
CA SER A 228 17.52 30.96 -0.87
C SER A 228 17.27 31.83 0.38
N GLY A 229 16.05 31.77 0.93
CA GLY A 229 15.72 32.29 2.26
C GLY A 229 15.21 33.74 2.32
N GLY A 230 14.84 34.34 1.19
CA GLY A 230 14.19 35.65 1.10
C GLY A 230 12.93 35.63 0.22
N SER A 231 12.06 36.63 0.35
CA SER A 231 10.94 36.80 -0.59
C SER A 231 11.48 37.05 -2.00
N LEU A 232 11.30 36.09 -2.90
CA LEU A 232 11.74 36.22 -4.29
C LEU A 232 10.79 37.17 -5.05
N SER A 233 11.23 38.39 -5.35
CA SER A 233 10.54 39.22 -6.33
C SER A 233 11.05 38.85 -7.72
N LEU A 234 10.33 37.97 -8.43
CA LEU A 234 10.58 37.74 -9.86
C LEU A 234 10.21 39.03 -10.62
N SER A 235 11.19 39.89 -10.89
CA SER A 235 11.02 41.04 -11.76
C SER A 235 11.42 40.66 -13.18
N GLY A 236 10.43 40.43 -14.05
CA GLY A 236 10.65 40.03 -15.43
C GLY A 236 9.35 39.68 -16.15
N PRO A 237 9.40 39.19 -17.40
CA PRO A 237 8.23 38.72 -18.15
C PRO A 237 7.56 37.45 -17.56
N CYS A 238 8.09 36.91 -16.47
CA CYS A 238 7.56 35.73 -15.80
C CYS A 238 6.72 36.16 -14.60
N ALA A 239 5.46 35.69 -14.55
CA ALA A 239 4.60 35.88 -13.39
C ALA A 239 4.69 34.64 -12.49
N MET A 240 4.97 34.86 -11.20
CA MET A 240 4.83 33.81 -10.18
C MET A 240 3.36 33.42 -10.09
N VAL A 241 3.08 32.12 -10.19
CA VAL A 241 1.71 31.61 -10.13
C VAL A 241 1.40 31.18 -8.70
N ILE A 242 2.22 30.29 -8.14
CA ILE A 242 2.07 29.76 -6.77
C ILE A 242 3.45 29.53 -6.15
N GLN A 243 3.58 29.87 -4.87
CA GLN A 243 4.67 29.44 -4.00
C GLN A 243 4.11 28.42 -2.99
N ILE A 244 4.76 27.25 -2.90
CA ILE A 244 4.38 26.20 -1.94
C ILE A 244 5.43 26.18 -0.83
N ASP A 245 5.07 26.76 0.32
CA ASP A 245 5.97 26.82 1.48
C ASP A 245 5.95 25.52 2.29
N SER A 246 4.82 24.81 2.33
CA SER A 246 4.68 23.50 2.97
C SER A 246 3.39 22.80 2.55
N VAL A 247 3.35 21.47 2.70
CA VAL A 247 2.14 20.65 2.51
C VAL A 247 1.78 20.00 3.85
N GLN A 248 0.49 20.03 4.21
CA GLN A 248 0.02 19.45 5.47
C GLN A 248 -0.52 18.03 5.27
N SER A 249 -0.19 17.12 6.18
CA SER A 249 -0.85 15.81 6.23
C SER A 249 -2.31 15.98 6.65
N LEU A 250 -3.23 15.42 5.87
CA LEU A 250 -4.67 15.54 6.09
C LEU A 250 -5.15 14.83 7.36
N PHE A 251 -4.46 13.78 7.81
CA PHE A 251 -4.85 12.94 8.97
C PHE A 251 -3.90 13.14 10.16
N THR A 252 -4.43 13.02 11.37
CA THR A 252 -3.66 13.18 12.63
C THR A 252 -2.84 11.95 13.00
N LYS A 253 -3.29 10.77 12.58
CA LYS A 253 -2.60 9.49 12.79
C LYS A 253 -1.98 9.04 11.46
N ARG A 254 -0.90 8.29 11.55
CA ARG A 254 -0.18 7.71 10.40
C ARG A 254 -0.06 6.21 10.59
N LEU A 255 0.10 5.48 9.49
CA LEU A 255 0.46 4.06 9.53
C LEU A 255 1.90 3.86 10.04
N SER A 256 2.77 4.82 9.73
CA SER A 256 4.14 4.91 10.20
C SER A 256 4.64 6.35 10.17
N GLN A 257 5.84 6.62 10.70
CA GLN A 257 6.43 7.97 10.67
C GLN A 257 6.47 8.58 9.24
N ASP A 258 6.53 7.72 8.21
CA ASP A 258 6.67 8.11 6.81
C ASP A 258 5.39 7.90 5.96
N ASP A 259 4.40 7.13 6.44
CA ASP A 259 3.26 6.69 5.63
C ASP A 259 1.93 7.27 6.15
N PRO A 260 1.28 8.25 5.46
CA PRO A 260 -0.03 8.77 5.83
C PRO A 260 -1.16 7.73 5.73
N VAL A 261 -2.32 8.04 6.31
CA VAL A 261 -3.55 7.23 6.16
C VAL A 261 -4.04 7.15 4.71
N LEU A 262 -3.67 8.10 3.84
CA LEU A 262 -3.92 7.99 2.39
C LEU A 262 -3.19 6.80 1.75
N ASP A 263 -2.01 6.46 2.26
CA ASP A 263 -1.26 5.28 1.81
C ASP A 263 -1.94 4.00 2.30
N LEU A 264 -2.73 4.05 3.38
CA LEU A 264 -3.57 2.92 3.78
C LEU A 264 -4.66 2.67 2.74
N SER A 265 -5.43 3.70 2.35
CA SER A 265 -6.47 3.54 1.34
C SER A 265 -5.89 3.02 0.03
N SER A 266 -4.73 3.54 -0.38
CA SER A 266 -4.01 3.04 -1.57
C SER A 266 -3.56 1.58 -1.40
N ALA A 267 -2.99 1.22 -0.25
CA ALA A 267 -2.58 -0.15 0.04
C ALA A 267 -3.76 -1.13 0.11
N LEU A 268 -4.91 -0.71 0.64
CA LEU A 268 -6.14 -1.49 0.69
C LEU A 268 -6.69 -1.74 -0.72
N VAL A 269 -6.83 -0.68 -1.53
CA VAL A 269 -7.28 -0.77 -2.92
C VAL A 269 -6.37 -1.70 -3.72
N GLN A 270 -5.05 -1.47 -3.69
CA GLN A 270 -4.08 -2.34 -4.37
C GLN A 270 -4.15 -3.80 -3.87
N GLY A 271 -4.38 -4.01 -2.57
CA GLY A 271 -4.54 -5.33 -2.01
C GLY A 271 -5.82 -6.04 -2.48
N PHE A 272 -6.94 -5.31 -2.55
CA PHE A 272 -8.21 -5.83 -3.06
C PHE A 272 -8.15 -6.13 -4.56
N ASP A 273 -7.49 -5.29 -5.35
CA ASP A 273 -7.29 -5.54 -6.78
C ASP A 273 -6.48 -6.82 -7.01
N ARG A 274 -5.37 -7.01 -6.27
CA ARG A 274 -4.57 -8.24 -6.32
C ARG A 274 -5.38 -9.48 -5.91
N MET A 275 -6.22 -9.34 -4.88
CA MET A 275 -7.11 -10.42 -4.46
C MET A 275 -8.16 -10.75 -5.53
N ASP A 276 -8.70 -9.75 -6.24
CA ASP A 276 -9.63 -9.98 -7.36
C ASP A 276 -8.91 -10.63 -8.56
N GLU A 277 -7.69 -10.23 -8.87
CA GLU A 277 -6.83 -10.86 -9.88
C GLU A 277 -6.60 -12.34 -9.54
N ASP A 278 -6.29 -12.67 -8.29
CA ASP A 278 -6.13 -14.06 -7.84
C ASP A 278 -7.43 -14.85 -7.97
N LEU A 279 -8.56 -14.29 -7.54
CA LEU A 279 -9.87 -14.94 -7.69
C LEU A 279 -10.22 -15.16 -9.16
N SER A 280 -9.89 -14.20 -10.04
CA SER A 280 -10.05 -14.37 -11.47
C SER A 280 -9.16 -15.48 -12.04
N ALA A 281 -7.90 -15.57 -11.57
CA ALA A 281 -6.97 -16.63 -11.97
C ALA A 281 -7.36 -18.02 -11.44
N LEU A 282 -8.20 -18.07 -10.40
CA LEU A 282 -8.84 -19.29 -9.88
C LEU A 282 -10.18 -19.61 -10.56
N ASP A 283 -10.51 -18.95 -11.67
CA ASP A 283 -11.78 -19.09 -12.42
C ASP A 283 -13.03 -18.81 -11.56
N ILE A 284 -12.91 -17.95 -10.53
CA ILE A 284 -14.05 -17.51 -9.73
C ILE A 284 -14.84 -16.47 -10.52
N SER A 285 -16.12 -16.77 -10.77
CA SER A 285 -17.04 -15.88 -11.47
C SER A 285 -17.12 -14.50 -10.80
N THR A 286 -17.21 -13.45 -11.61
CA THR A 286 -17.49 -12.07 -11.16
C THR A 286 -18.83 -11.93 -10.41
N ASP A 287 -19.76 -12.88 -10.61
CA ASP A 287 -21.04 -12.92 -9.89
C ASP A 287 -20.89 -13.52 -8.48
N ALA A 288 -19.71 -14.02 -8.13
CA ALA A 288 -19.45 -14.52 -6.78
C ALA A 288 -19.47 -13.37 -5.77
N GLN A 289 -20.16 -13.60 -4.65
CA GLN A 289 -20.32 -12.60 -3.58
C GLN A 289 -18.99 -12.00 -3.10
N ILE A 290 -17.93 -12.81 -3.05
CA ILE A 290 -16.60 -12.35 -2.64
C ILE A 290 -16.00 -11.33 -3.62
N ARG A 291 -16.16 -11.54 -4.94
CA ARG A 291 -15.69 -10.60 -5.96
C ARG A 291 -16.53 -9.33 -5.98
N GLN A 292 -17.85 -9.46 -5.79
CA GLN A 292 -18.73 -8.30 -5.62
C GLN A 292 -18.35 -7.47 -4.39
N THR A 293 -18.08 -8.14 -3.26
CA THR A 293 -17.68 -7.45 -2.02
C THR A 293 -16.35 -6.71 -2.19
N LEU A 294 -15.36 -7.34 -2.83
CA LEU A 294 -14.08 -6.67 -3.11
C LEU A 294 -14.27 -5.47 -4.05
N ALA A 295 -15.07 -5.61 -5.10
CA ALA A 295 -15.38 -4.51 -6.02
C ALA A 295 -16.08 -3.34 -5.31
N ASP A 296 -17.06 -3.63 -4.46
CA ASP A 296 -17.78 -2.62 -3.68
C ASP A 296 -16.84 -1.90 -2.69
N LEU A 297 -15.93 -2.64 -2.03
CA LEU A 297 -14.93 -2.08 -1.13
C LEU A 297 -13.94 -1.19 -1.87
N THR A 298 -13.43 -1.65 -3.03
CA THR A 298 -12.55 -0.85 -3.90
C THR A 298 -13.26 0.43 -4.35
N GLN A 299 -14.49 0.34 -4.86
CA GLN A 299 -15.25 1.52 -5.30
C GLN A 299 -15.60 2.49 -4.16
N THR A 300 -15.75 1.99 -2.93
CA THR A 300 -16.04 2.83 -1.77
C THR A 300 -14.79 3.58 -1.28
N LEU A 301 -13.62 2.94 -1.35
CA LEU A 301 -12.34 3.51 -0.89
C LEU A 301 -11.66 4.37 -1.96
N ASP A 302 -11.76 3.96 -3.22
CA ASP A 302 -11.27 4.72 -4.37
C ASP A 302 -12.40 5.66 -4.84
N ASN A 303 -12.18 6.97 -4.71
CA ASN A 303 -13.11 7.97 -5.21
C ASN A 303 -13.07 8.12 -6.75
N GLY A 304 -12.32 7.27 -7.45
CA GLY A 304 -12.20 7.26 -8.89
C GLY A 304 -11.40 8.45 -9.44
N ALA A 305 -10.66 9.15 -8.57
CA ALA A 305 -9.77 10.23 -8.99
C ALA A 305 -8.54 9.63 -9.68
N THR A 306 -8.67 9.36 -10.97
CA THR A 306 -7.50 9.16 -11.82
C THR A 306 -6.79 10.51 -11.97
N CYS A 307 -5.53 10.62 -11.55
CA CYS A 307 -4.65 11.72 -11.95
C CYS A 307 -4.35 11.57 -13.45
N GLY A 308 -5.33 11.91 -14.29
CA GLY A 308 -5.22 11.97 -15.73
C GLY A 308 -5.21 13.42 -16.16
N SER A 309 -4.06 13.94 -16.59
CA SER A 309 -3.93 15.27 -17.19
C SER A 309 -4.64 15.30 -18.54
N THR A 310 -5.95 15.47 -18.52
CA THR A 310 -6.79 15.76 -19.70
C THR A 310 -7.78 16.88 -19.39
N GLN A 311 -7.27 17.98 -18.85
CA GLN A 311 -7.96 19.27 -18.92
C GLN A 311 -7.17 20.13 -19.92
N GLY A 312 -7.63 20.14 -21.17
CA GLY A 312 -7.14 21.10 -22.16
C GLY A 312 -7.35 22.54 -21.65
N PRO A 313 -6.50 23.49 -22.07
CA PRO A 313 -6.50 24.84 -21.53
C PRO A 313 -7.89 25.49 -21.67
N PRO A 314 -8.37 26.21 -20.64
CA PRO A 314 -9.62 26.96 -20.76
C PRO A 314 -9.48 27.98 -21.88
N ALA A 315 -10.46 27.97 -22.79
CA ALA A 315 -10.52 28.92 -23.89
C ALA A 315 -10.53 30.36 -23.35
N VAL A 316 -9.49 31.12 -23.69
CA VAL A 316 -9.41 32.55 -23.44
C VAL A 316 -10.54 33.22 -24.23
N GLN A 317 -11.52 33.79 -23.53
CA GLN A 317 -12.50 34.69 -24.13
C GLN A 317 -11.79 36.00 -24.53
N PRO A 318 -11.88 36.45 -25.79
CA PRO A 318 -11.30 37.72 -26.19
C PRO A 318 -12.16 38.88 -25.67
N ASN A 319 -11.51 39.84 -25.00
CA ASN A 319 -11.99 41.23 -24.94
C ASN A 319 -11.33 42.02 -26.08
#